data_AF-A0A2H5DRK9-F1
#
_entry.id   AF-A0A2H5DRK9-F1
#
_cell.length_a   1.000
_cell.length_b   1.000
_cell.length_c   1.000
_cell.angle_alpha   90.00
_cell.angle_beta   90.00
_cell.angle_gamma   90.00
#
_symmetry.space_group_name_H-M   'P 1'
#
loop_
_entity.id
_entity.type
_entity.pdbx_description
1 polymer ?
#
loop_
_entity_poly.entity_id
_entity_poly.type
_entity_poly.pdbx_seq_one_letter_code
_entity_poly.pdbx_strand_id
1 'polypeptide(L)'
;MNAPDMIQPGSAAAGDRAPRFDQHGRCLPRADTQAACHSRTRRYFLPAQPKMDYAAIHRRIAGQLDGAAPDAAEFERLARGVLAGLEADPATRNLLNGVHVPFFLPQASHDDIGEALESRYLPALERVYVEALPEYGFVNHHKAGLSGMLTPADGSRHRDLIAAMARGPVVGVYFPCLLEYSLPAALEQMADLPGHFLLAGGYDTAAAFIGSPDLLLRKDGYPPLMWLSGLDSEKEGVGYHFEAYGYDLTFNRRVHQGMAAEYWASGLVVLAQ
;
A
#
# COMPACT_ATOMS: atom_id res chain seq x y z
N MET A 1 -31.44 -29.97 -12.60
CA MET A 1 -31.70 -28.51 -12.57
C MET A 1 -32.15 -28.18 -11.16
N ASN A 2 -31.22 -27.79 -10.30
CA ASN A 2 -31.53 -27.42 -8.92
C ASN A 2 -31.57 -25.89 -8.85
N ALA A 3 -32.65 -25.36 -8.31
CA ALA A 3 -32.85 -23.93 -8.08
C ALA A 3 -31.82 -23.40 -7.07
N PRO A 4 -31.37 -22.13 -7.21
CA PRO A 4 -30.51 -21.51 -6.22
C PRO A 4 -31.30 -21.15 -4.96
N ASP A 5 -30.73 -21.47 -3.80
CA ASP A 5 -31.24 -21.12 -2.48
C ASP A 5 -31.40 -19.59 -2.34
N MET A 6 -32.64 -19.15 -2.13
CA MET A 6 -32.95 -17.79 -1.75
C MET A 6 -32.72 -17.60 -0.24
N ILE A 7 -31.79 -16.72 0.13
CA ILE A 7 -31.58 -16.31 1.52
C ILE A 7 -32.73 -15.37 1.93
N GLN A 8 -33.49 -15.75 2.96
CA GLN A 8 -34.45 -14.86 3.61
C GLN A 8 -33.73 -13.86 4.54
N PRO A 9 -34.23 -12.62 4.68
CA PRO A 9 -33.60 -11.63 5.55
C PRO A 9 -33.95 -11.89 7.02
N GLY A 10 -32.97 -12.37 7.80
CA GLY A 10 -33.02 -12.39 9.26
C GLY A 10 -32.67 -11.01 9.83
N SER A 11 -33.41 -10.58 10.86
CA SER A 11 -33.21 -9.30 11.54
C SER A 11 -31.84 -9.23 12.24
N ALA A 12 -30.98 -8.30 11.84
CA ALA A 12 -29.72 -8.06 12.52
C ALA A 12 -29.95 -7.29 13.84
N ALA A 13 -29.68 -7.95 14.96
CA ALA A 13 -29.46 -7.29 16.23
C ALA A 13 -28.19 -6.44 16.16
N ALA A 14 -28.16 -5.32 16.89
CA ALA A 14 -26.95 -4.51 17.06
C ALA A 14 -25.88 -5.35 17.78
N GLY A 15 -24.82 -5.77 17.07
CA GLY A 15 -23.72 -6.47 17.75
C GLY A 15 -22.68 -7.22 16.91
N ASP A 16 -22.89 -7.46 15.61
CA ASP A 16 -21.89 -8.19 14.80
C ASP A 16 -21.73 -7.53 13.43
N ARG A 17 -20.78 -6.57 13.34
CA ARG A 17 -20.36 -6.08 12.03
C ARG A 17 -19.52 -7.18 11.39
N ALA A 18 -19.86 -7.57 10.16
CA ALA A 18 -19.06 -8.50 9.39
C ALA A 18 -17.57 -8.10 9.40
N PRO A 19 -16.64 -9.08 9.45
CA PRO A 19 -15.21 -8.78 9.52
C PRO A 19 -14.77 -7.96 8.31
N ARG A 20 -13.94 -6.94 8.54
CA ARG A 20 -13.36 -6.09 7.47
C ARG A 20 -12.18 -6.73 6.78
N PHE A 21 -11.48 -7.60 7.49
CA PHE A 21 -10.31 -8.32 7.02
C PHE A 21 -10.50 -9.82 7.26
N ASP A 22 -10.15 -10.64 6.27
CA ASP A 22 -10.21 -12.08 6.39
C ASP A 22 -9.10 -12.63 7.31
N GLN A 23 -9.14 -13.94 7.59
CA GLN A 23 -8.14 -14.62 8.43
C GLN A 23 -6.70 -14.59 7.87
N HIS A 24 -6.49 -14.07 6.66
CA HIS A 24 -5.18 -13.92 6.01
C HIS A 24 -4.81 -12.43 5.80
N GLY A 25 -5.56 -11.51 6.40
CA GLY A 25 -5.32 -10.07 6.33
C GLY A 25 -5.74 -9.40 5.03
N ARG A 26 -6.48 -10.08 4.14
CA ARG A 26 -7.06 -9.43 2.96
C ARG A 26 -8.23 -8.55 3.39
N CYS A 27 -8.28 -7.32 2.88
CA CYS A 27 -9.44 -6.45 3.04
C CYS A 27 -10.63 -7.01 2.22
N LEU A 28 -11.74 -7.26 2.90
CA LEU A 28 -12.92 -7.89 2.30
C LEU A 28 -13.77 -6.85 1.55
N PRO A 29 -14.12 -7.11 0.27
CA PRO A 29 -15.00 -6.21 -0.46
C PRO A 29 -16.36 -6.11 0.23
N ARG A 30 -16.99 -4.95 0.15
CA ARG A 30 -18.35 -4.76 0.64
C ARG A 30 -19.34 -5.43 -0.29
N ALA A 31 -20.50 -5.80 0.26
CA ALA A 31 -21.60 -6.35 -0.51
C ALA A 31 -22.15 -5.36 -1.56
N ASP A 32 -21.99 -4.06 -1.32
CA ASP A 32 -22.44 -2.98 -2.18
C ASP A 32 -21.31 -2.29 -2.96
N THR A 33 -20.08 -2.83 -2.94
CA THR A 33 -19.01 -2.39 -3.84
C THR A 33 -19.49 -2.56 -5.29
N GLN A 34 -19.53 -1.46 -6.05
CA GLN A 34 -20.01 -1.45 -7.44
C GLN A 34 -18.86 -1.65 -8.43
N ALA A 35 -17.71 -1.03 -8.15
CA ALA A 35 -16.53 -1.19 -8.97
C ALA A 35 -15.96 -2.61 -8.96
N ALA A 36 -15.22 -2.95 -10.01
CA ALA A 36 -14.70 -4.31 -10.19
C ALA A 36 -13.75 -4.71 -9.05
N CYS A 37 -14.06 -5.81 -8.38
CA CYS A 37 -13.17 -6.49 -7.44
C CYS A 37 -13.57 -7.97 -7.37
N HIS A 38 -12.66 -8.84 -6.97
CA HIS A 38 -13.00 -10.24 -6.76
C HIS A 38 -13.62 -10.44 -5.37
N SER A 39 -14.78 -11.08 -5.28
CA SER A 39 -15.39 -11.38 -3.97
C SER A 39 -14.59 -12.43 -3.17
N ARG A 40 -13.79 -13.25 -3.86
CA ARG A 40 -12.94 -14.30 -3.29
C ARG A 40 -11.56 -14.27 -3.92
N THR A 41 -10.54 -14.50 -3.10
CA THR A 41 -9.16 -14.61 -3.56
C THR A 41 -8.75 -16.08 -3.70
N ARG A 42 -7.98 -16.38 -4.74
CA ARG A 42 -7.26 -17.67 -4.87
C ARG A 42 -5.91 -17.65 -4.17
N ARG A 43 -5.42 -16.47 -3.77
CA ARG A 43 -4.12 -16.25 -3.11
C ARG A 43 -2.94 -16.74 -3.95
N TYR A 44 -3.06 -16.63 -5.27
CA TYR A 44 -1.99 -17.03 -6.20
C TYR A 44 -0.89 -15.97 -6.28
N PHE A 45 -1.28 -14.70 -6.19
CA PHE A 45 -0.37 -13.55 -6.19
C PHE A 45 -0.35 -12.94 -4.78
N LEU A 46 0.73 -13.18 -4.05
CA LEU A 46 0.91 -12.67 -2.69
C LEU A 46 2.34 -12.18 -2.48
N PRO A 47 2.53 -11.03 -1.81
CA PRO A 47 3.84 -10.65 -1.31
C PRO A 47 4.28 -11.64 -0.22
N ALA A 48 5.58 -11.73 0.02
CA ALA A 48 6.12 -12.44 1.16
C ALA A 48 6.38 -11.44 2.29
N GLN A 49 6.16 -11.83 3.54
CA GLN A 49 6.50 -10.98 4.68
C GLN A 49 8.02 -10.80 4.74
N PRO A 50 8.54 -9.58 4.55
CA PRO A 50 9.98 -9.33 4.71
C PRO A 50 10.38 -9.45 6.17
N LYS A 51 11.68 -9.63 6.42
CA LYS A 51 12.21 -9.64 7.78
C LYS A 51 11.92 -8.28 8.45
N MET A 52 11.25 -8.33 9.60
CA MET A 52 10.91 -7.16 10.41
C MET A 52 12.11 -6.69 11.25
N ASP A 53 13.12 -6.10 10.58
CA ASP A 53 14.33 -5.57 11.21
C ASP A 53 14.28 -4.03 11.24
N TYR A 54 13.70 -3.47 12.31
CA TYR A 54 13.45 -2.03 12.42
C TYR A 54 14.71 -1.18 12.24
N ALA A 55 15.86 -1.63 12.75
CA ALA A 55 17.12 -0.91 12.62
C ALA A 55 17.64 -0.93 11.16
N ALA A 56 17.50 -2.04 10.45
CA ALA A 56 17.85 -2.10 9.03
C ALA A 56 16.91 -1.26 8.16
N ILE A 57 15.59 -1.36 8.41
CA ILE A 57 14.56 -0.57 7.73
C ILE A 57 14.83 0.92 7.94
N HIS A 58 15.05 1.34 9.19
CA HIS A 58 15.35 2.73 9.53
C HIS A 58 16.57 3.25 8.78
N ARG A 59 17.69 2.51 8.83
CA ARG A 59 18.95 2.91 8.19
C ARG A 59 18.80 3.07 6.68
N ARG A 60 18.05 2.20 6.01
CA ARG A 60 17.78 2.32 4.57
C ARG A 60 17.01 3.58 4.24
N ILE A 61 15.95 3.87 4.97
CA ILE A 61 15.12 5.06 4.73
C ILE A 61 15.91 6.33 5.07
N ALA A 62 16.53 6.39 6.25
CA ALA A 62 17.33 7.54 6.71
C ALA A 62 18.54 7.82 5.81
N GLY A 63 19.16 6.77 5.26
CA GLY A 63 20.30 6.89 4.35
C GLY A 63 19.95 7.39 2.95
N GLN A 64 18.66 7.45 2.59
CA GLN A 64 18.21 7.81 1.24
C GLN A 64 17.31 9.03 1.18
N LEU A 65 16.56 9.31 2.24
CA LEU A 65 15.57 10.39 2.27
C LEU A 65 16.02 11.48 3.26
N ASP A 66 16.38 12.65 2.73
CA ASP A 66 16.83 13.80 3.53
C ASP A 66 15.69 14.47 4.32
N GLY A 67 15.99 14.99 5.51
CA GLY A 67 15.06 15.78 6.31
C GLY A 67 15.02 15.33 7.77
N ALA A 68 14.18 16.01 8.57
CA ALA A 68 13.97 15.60 9.96
C ALA A 68 13.31 14.21 9.99
N ALA A 69 13.93 13.27 10.70
CA ALA A 69 13.53 11.87 10.78
C ALA A 69 13.50 11.43 12.24
N PRO A 70 12.67 10.44 12.61
CA PRO A 70 12.75 9.83 13.94
C PRO A 70 14.09 9.11 14.07
N ASP A 71 14.60 8.97 15.30
CA ASP A 71 15.70 8.03 15.53
C ASP A 71 15.20 6.57 15.43
N ALA A 72 16.13 5.61 15.42
CA ALA A 72 15.78 4.20 15.24
C ALA A 72 14.89 3.64 16.37
N ALA A 73 15.07 4.10 17.61
CA ALA A 73 14.29 3.65 18.75
C ALA A 73 12.88 4.25 18.73
N GLU A 74 12.77 5.53 18.37
CA GLU A 74 11.49 6.20 18.16
C GLU A 74 10.70 5.58 17.01
N PHE A 75 11.36 5.31 15.87
CA PHE A 75 10.76 4.62 14.73
C PHE A 75 10.17 3.26 15.13
N GLU A 76 10.96 2.43 15.81
CA GLU A 76 10.50 1.11 16.26
C GLU A 76 9.32 1.24 17.23
N ARG A 77 9.42 2.14 18.21
CA ARG A 77 8.36 2.36 19.20
C ARG A 77 7.05 2.79 18.53
N LEU A 78 7.10 3.75 17.62
CA LEU A 78 5.93 4.28 16.92
C LEU A 78 5.29 3.23 16.02
N ALA A 79 6.09 2.52 15.22
CA ALA A 79 5.59 1.47 14.35
C ALA A 79 4.96 0.31 15.15
N ARG A 80 5.58 -0.12 16.25
CA ARG A 80 4.99 -1.10 17.17
C ARG A 80 3.70 -0.61 17.82
N GLY A 81 3.61 0.69 18.10
CA GLY A 81 2.38 1.32 18.59
C GLY A 81 1.22 1.16 17.61
N VAL A 82 1.45 1.36 16.31
CA VAL A 82 0.46 1.12 15.25
C VAL A 82 -0.01 -0.33 15.26
N LEU A 83 0.94 -1.28 15.26
CA LEU A 83 0.62 -2.71 15.25
C LEU A 83 -0.17 -3.12 16.51
N ALA A 84 0.22 -2.63 17.69
CA ALA A 84 -0.49 -2.92 18.93
C ALA A 84 -1.91 -2.34 18.94
N GLY A 85 -2.11 -1.14 18.38
CA GLY A 85 -3.43 -0.55 18.22
C GLY A 85 -4.34 -1.38 17.31
N LEU A 86 -3.80 -1.87 16.19
CA LEU A 86 -4.55 -2.71 15.26
C LEU A 86 -4.90 -4.09 15.85
N GLU A 87 -3.98 -4.69 16.62
CA GLU A 87 -4.20 -5.97 17.31
C GLU A 87 -5.30 -5.86 18.39
N ALA A 88 -5.35 -4.73 19.09
CA ALA A 88 -6.31 -4.49 20.17
C ALA A 88 -7.74 -4.27 19.68
N ASP A 89 -7.95 -3.85 18.42
CA ASP A 89 -9.27 -3.64 17.83
C ASP A 89 -9.74 -4.88 17.05
N PRO A 90 -10.84 -5.55 17.49
CA PRO A 90 -11.41 -6.69 16.77
C PRO A 90 -11.75 -6.43 15.30
N ALA A 91 -12.05 -5.18 14.92
CA ALA A 91 -12.37 -4.82 13.55
C ALA A 91 -11.15 -4.81 12.62
N THR A 92 -9.94 -4.69 13.17
CA THR A 92 -8.70 -4.53 12.40
C THR A 92 -7.65 -5.61 12.65
N ARG A 93 -7.69 -6.33 13.78
CA ARG A 93 -6.66 -7.32 14.16
C ARG A 93 -6.32 -8.33 13.08
N ASN A 94 -7.33 -8.73 12.29
CA ASN A 94 -7.15 -9.70 11.22
C ASN A 94 -6.22 -9.21 10.11
N LEU A 95 -6.08 -7.89 9.92
CA LEU A 95 -5.12 -7.29 8.99
C LEU A 95 -3.68 -7.74 9.26
N LEU A 96 -3.33 -7.97 10.53
CA LEU A 96 -1.99 -8.37 10.95
C LEU A 96 -1.63 -9.81 10.58
N ASN A 97 -2.62 -10.61 10.15
CA ASN A 97 -2.37 -11.92 9.56
C ASN A 97 -1.82 -11.83 8.12
N GLY A 98 -1.90 -10.64 7.51
CA GLY A 98 -1.34 -10.34 6.20
C GLY A 98 0.06 -9.75 6.27
N VAL A 99 0.67 -9.57 5.09
CA VAL A 99 1.96 -8.88 4.98
C VAL A 99 1.83 -7.44 5.46
N HIS A 100 2.82 -6.98 6.20
CA HIS A 100 2.92 -5.60 6.64
C HIS A 100 4.38 -5.17 6.82
N VAL A 101 4.69 -3.92 6.48
CA VAL A 101 6.05 -3.37 6.63
C VAL A 101 6.01 -1.96 7.19
N PRO A 102 6.82 -1.65 8.22
CA PRO A 102 6.91 -0.32 8.78
C PRO A 102 7.75 0.57 7.86
N PHE A 103 7.41 1.84 7.81
CA PHE A 103 8.15 2.85 7.08
C PHE A 103 8.11 4.16 7.86
N PHE A 104 8.98 5.09 7.47
CA PHE A 104 8.80 6.47 7.86
C PHE A 104 9.06 7.39 6.67
N LEU A 105 8.54 8.60 6.75
CA LEU A 105 8.78 9.68 5.81
C LEU A 105 9.39 10.84 6.61
N PRO A 106 10.57 11.35 6.22
CA PRO A 106 11.09 12.57 6.82
C PRO A 106 10.12 13.74 6.62
N GLN A 107 10.23 14.75 7.49
CA GLN A 107 9.49 16.00 7.28
C GLN A 107 9.85 16.59 5.92
N ALA A 108 8.84 16.86 5.10
CA ALA A 108 9.00 17.45 3.78
C ALA A 108 7.71 18.15 3.34
N SER A 109 7.88 19.17 2.49
CA SER A 109 6.80 19.77 1.71
C SER A 109 7.20 19.67 0.25
N HIS A 110 6.31 19.13 -0.56
CA HIS A 110 6.52 18.96 -2.00
C HIS A 110 5.38 19.67 -2.73
N ASP A 111 5.73 20.54 -3.68
CA ASP A 111 4.74 21.24 -4.50
C ASP A 111 4.10 20.31 -5.53
N ASP A 112 4.86 19.33 -6.02
CA ASP A 112 4.44 18.35 -7.01
C ASP A 112 4.80 16.92 -6.57
N ILE A 113 3.80 16.03 -6.57
CA ILE A 113 3.97 14.65 -6.12
C ILE A 113 4.87 13.86 -7.08
N GLY A 114 4.63 14.01 -8.38
CA GLY A 114 5.34 13.28 -9.40
C GLY A 114 6.80 13.71 -9.51
N GLU A 115 7.09 15.01 -9.45
CA GLU A 115 8.46 15.53 -9.43
C GLU A 115 9.23 14.99 -8.22
N ALA A 116 8.62 15.02 -7.02
CA ALA A 116 9.25 14.45 -5.83
C ALA A 116 9.51 12.94 -5.98
N LEU A 117 8.54 12.18 -6.51
CA LEU A 117 8.73 10.75 -6.76
C LEU A 117 9.89 10.49 -7.72
N GLU A 118 9.92 11.19 -8.85
CA GLU A 118 10.91 11.01 -9.91
C GLU A 118 12.32 11.42 -9.49
N SER A 119 12.46 12.57 -8.83
CA SER A 119 13.76 13.14 -8.48
C SER A 119 14.36 12.54 -7.20
N ARG A 120 13.52 12.03 -6.29
CA ARG A 120 13.96 11.63 -4.95
C ARG A 120 13.62 10.18 -4.59
N TYR A 121 12.35 9.78 -4.68
CA TYR A 121 11.93 8.48 -4.14
C TYR A 121 12.30 7.31 -5.05
N LEU A 122 12.08 7.40 -6.36
CA LEU A 122 12.43 6.32 -7.29
C LEU A 122 13.95 6.08 -7.36
N PRO A 123 14.82 7.11 -7.44
CA PRO A 123 16.26 6.90 -7.37
C PRO A 123 16.74 6.34 -6.02
N ALA A 124 16.11 6.74 -4.91
CA ALA A 124 16.39 6.18 -3.59
C ALA A 124 16.06 4.69 -3.51
N LEU A 125 14.88 4.32 -4.02
CA LEU A 125 14.42 2.94 -4.09
C LEU A 125 15.33 2.11 -4.98
N GLU A 126 15.71 2.61 -6.16
CA GLU A 126 16.66 1.95 -7.06
C GLU A 126 17.97 1.61 -6.33
N ARG A 127 18.60 2.61 -5.68
CA ARG A 127 19.87 2.41 -4.97
C ARG A 127 19.77 1.34 -3.89
N VAL A 128 18.71 1.36 -3.08
CA VAL A 128 18.54 0.39 -2.00
C VAL A 128 18.18 -1.00 -2.53
N TYR A 129 17.41 -1.08 -3.61
CA TYR A 129 17.08 -2.34 -4.24
C TYR A 129 18.33 -3.05 -4.75
N VAL A 130 19.17 -2.35 -5.53
CA VAL A 130 20.40 -2.94 -6.09
C VAL A 130 21.46 -3.22 -5.02
N GLU A 131 21.50 -2.44 -3.93
CA GLU A 131 22.39 -2.71 -2.80
C GLU A 131 21.95 -3.96 -2.03
N ALA A 132 20.65 -4.10 -1.76
CA ALA A 132 20.12 -5.24 -1.01
C ALA A 132 20.06 -6.54 -1.85
N LEU A 133 19.89 -6.41 -3.16
CA LEU A 133 19.68 -7.50 -4.11
C LEU A 133 20.59 -7.32 -5.34
N PRO A 134 21.93 -7.49 -5.19
CA PRO A 134 22.91 -7.14 -6.23
C PRO A 134 22.85 -8.01 -7.49
N GLU A 135 22.10 -9.11 -7.46
CA GLU A 135 21.85 -9.97 -8.62
C GLU A 135 20.69 -9.46 -9.50
N TYR A 136 19.91 -8.49 -9.02
CA TYR A 136 18.68 -8.01 -9.65
C TYR A 136 18.71 -6.50 -9.84
N GLY A 137 17.88 -6.02 -10.77
CA GLY A 137 17.80 -4.62 -11.15
C GLY A 137 16.52 -3.93 -10.70
N PHE A 138 16.57 -2.60 -10.72
CA PHE A 138 15.38 -1.76 -10.72
C PHE A 138 15.25 -1.04 -12.07
N VAL A 139 14.04 -0.99 -12.64
CA VAL A 139 13.78 -0.28 -13.90
C VAL A 139 12.55 0.61 -13.79
N ASN A 140 12.75 1.93 -13.92
CA ASN A 140 11.65 2.84 -14.23
C ASN A 140 11.35 2.82 -15.74
N HIS A 141 10.23 2.22 -16.14
CA HIS A 141 9.79 2.14 -17.54
C HIS A 141 9.08 3.41 -18.03
N HIS A 142 8.64 4.29 -17.13
CA HIS A 142 8.00 5.56 -17.49
C HIS A 142 9.03 6.66 -17.69
N LYS A 143 9.35 6.98 -18.96
CA LYS A 143 10.41 7.94 -19.32
C LYS A 143 9.91 9.36 -19.63
N ALA A 144 8.60 9.59 -19.60
CA ALA A 144 8.00 10.85 -20.04
C ALA A 144 7.98 11.96 -18.96
N GLY A 145 8.53 11.70 -17.76
CA GLY A 145 8.41 12.59 -16.62
C GLY A 145 7.18 12.32 -15.77
N LEU A 146 7.25 12.57 -14.47
CA LEU A 146 6.09 12.48 -13.55
C LEU A 146 5.55 13.84 -13.10
N SER A 147 6.29 14.93 -13.33
CA SER A 147 5.84 16.29 -12.95
C SER A 147 4.45 16.59 -13.51
N GLY A 148 3.53 17.02 -12.65
CA GLY A 148 2.14 17.35 -12.95
C GLY A 148 1.23 16.14 -13.22
N MET A 149 1.73 14.91 -13.14
CA MET A 149 0.97 13.70 -13.53
C MET A 149 0.18 13.07 -12.39
N LEU A 150 0.44 13.46 -11.14
CA LEU A 150 -0.07 12.78 -9.95
C LEU A 150 -0.69 13.78 -8.98
N THR A 151 -1.91 13.46 -8.54
CA THR A 151 -2.60 14.21 -7.47
C THR A 151 -3.22 13.24 -6.47
N PRO A 152 -3.46 13.65 -5.21
CA PRO A 152 -4.14 12.78 -4.25
C PRO A 152 -5.56 12.46 -4.73
N ALA A 153 -5.89 11.17 -4.82
CA ALA A 153 -7.24 10.75 -5.21
C ALA A 153 -8.27 11.13 -4.15
N ASP A 154 -9.44 11.59 -4.58
CA ASP A 154 -10.50 11.98 -3.65
C ASP A 154 -11.01 10.77 -2.85
N GLY A 155 -11.17 10.94 -1.54
CA GLY A 155 -11.56 9.85 -0.63
C GLY A 155 -10.44 8.89 -0.22
N SER A 156 -9.26 8.95 -0.85
CA SER A 156 -8.08 8.14 -0.48
C SER A 156 -7.51 8.48 0.90
N ARG A 157 -7.77 9.72 1.37
CA ARG A 157 -7.13 10.35 2.54
C ARG A 157 -5.62 10.54 2.40
N HIS A 158 -5.05 10.42 1.19
CA HIS A 158 -3.62 10.62 0.97
C HIS A 158 -3.16 12.08 1.22
N ARG A 159 -4.09 13.05 1.12
CA ARG A 159 -3.84 14.44 1.53
C ARG A 159 -3.47 14.55 3.01
N ASP A 160 -3.98 13.67 3.87
CA ASP A 160 -3.70 13.68 5.30
C ASP A 160 -2.26 13.27 5.59
N LEU A 161 -1.72 12.32 4.81
CA LEU A 161 -0.30 11.96 4.84
C LEU A 161 0.57 13.16 4.46
N ILE A 162 0.26 13.82 3.35
CA ILE A 162 1.02 14.99 2.87
C ILE A 162 0.99 16.11 3.91
N ALA A 163 -0.18 16.37 4.49
CA ALA A 163 -0.33 17.37 5.55
C ALA A 163 0.45 16.98 6.82
N ALA A 164 0.53 15.69 7.16
CA ALA A 164 1.33 15.21 8.28
C ALA A 164 2.83 15.38 8.02
N MET A 165 3.31 15.02 6.83
CA MET A 165 4.70 15.20 6.41
C MET A 165 5.15 16.66 6.45
N ALA A 166 4.26 17.60 6.12
CA ALA A 166 4.59 19.02 6.19
C ALA A 166 4.83 19.50 7.64
N ARG A 167 4.17 18.87 8.63
CA ARG A 167 4.28 19.23 10.05
C ARG A 167 5.45 18.57 10.77
N GLY A 168 5.89 17.40 10.32
CA GLY A 168 6.97 16.64 10.95
C GLY A 168 7.22 15.29 10.30
N PRO A 169 8.20 14.52 10.78
CA PRO A 169 8.38 13.14 10.35
C PRO A 169 7.13 12.31 10.62
N VAL A 170 6.82 11.39 9.71
CA VAL A 170 5.69 10.48 9.81
C VAL A 170 6.20 9.05 9.91
N VAL A 171 5.71 8.28 10.89
CA VAL A 171 5.92 6.83 10.96
C VAL A 171 4.61 6.14 10.63
N GLY A 172 4.66 5.05 9.88
CA GLY A 172 3.48 4.26 9.56
C GLY A 172 3.79 2.80 9.26
N VAL A 173 2.73 2.04 9.00
CA VAL A 173 2.81 0.66 8.55
C VAL A 173 2.01 0.51 7.27
N TYR A 174 2.63 -0.08 6.25
CA TYR A 174 2.06 -0.36 4.94
C TYR A 174 1.57 -1.80 4.86
N PHE A 175 0.37 -1.99 4.31
CA PHE A 175 -0.33 -3.28 4.21
C PHE A 175 -0.80 -3.54 2.78
N PRO A 176 -0.16 -4.42 1.99
CA PRO A 176 -0.63 -4.85 0.67
C PRO A 176 -1.86 -5.79 0.78
N CYS A 177 -3.00 -5.25 1.20
CA CYS A 177 -4.17 -6.04 1.63
C CYS A 177 -5.40 -5.93 0.72
N LEU A 178 -5.44 -4.99 -0.24
CA LEU A 178 -6.54 -4.84 -1.19
C LEU A 178 -6.26 -5.70 -2.44
N LEU A 179 -6.30 -7.01 -2.28
CA LEU A 179 -5.99 -7.99 -3.34
C LEU A 179 -7.17 -8.16 -4.31
N GLU A 180 -6.87 -8.13 -5.62
CA GLU A 180 -7.82 -8.24 -6.72
C GLU A 180 -8.87 -7.11 -6.77
N TYR A 181 -8.45 -5.89 -6.42
CA TYR A 181 -9.27 -4.68 -6.54
C TYR A 181 -8.88 -3.88 -7.79
N SER A 182 -9.89 -3.31 -8.46
CA SER A 182 -9.68 -2.16 -9.34
C SER A 182 -9.35 -0.91 -8.51
N LEU A 183 -8.73 0.10 -9.12
CA LEU A 183 -8.49 1.40 -8.46
C LEU A 183 -9.79 2.02 -7.92
N PRO A 184 -10.90 2.10 -8.69
CA PRO A 184 -12.17 2.60 -8.17
C PRO A 184 -12.72 1.77 -7.00
N ALA A 185 -12.59 0.43 -7.04
CA ALA A 185 -13.03 -0.40 -5.92
C ALA A 185 -12.20 -0.19 -4.66
N ALA A 186 -10.88 0.04 -4.79
CA ALA A 186 -10.01 0.38 -3.66
C ALA A 186 -10.43 1.70 -3.00
N LEU A 187 -10.81 2.71 -3.81
CA LEU A 187 -11.35 3.98 -3.31
C LEU A 187 -12.73 3.82 -2.65
N GLU A 188 -13.65 3.07 -3.26
CA GLU A 188 -14.97 2.77 -2.66
C GLU A 188 -14.84 2.13 -1.27
N GLN A 189 -13.84 1.25 -1.09
CA GLN A 189 -13.58 0.58 0.18
C GLN A 189 -13.21 1.57 1.31
N MET A 190 -12.55 2.69 0.98
CA MET A 190 -12.16 3.69 1.97
C MET A 190 -13.34 4.33 2.70
N ALA A 191 -14.53 4.37 2.07
CA ALA A 191 -15.72 4.95 2.67
C ALA A 191 -16.20 4.22 3.93
N ASP A 192 -15.88 2.92 4.08
CA ASP A 192 -16.26 2.12 5.25
C ASP A 192 -15.08 1.88 6.20
N LEU A 193 -13.84 1.99 5.74
CA LEU A 193 -12.67 1.77 6.60
C LEU A 193 -12.55 2.85 7.70
N PRO A 194 -12.14 2.47 8.92
CA PRO A 194 -11.86 3.41 10.01
C PRO A 194 -11.02 4.61 9.57
N GLY A 195 -11.25 5.78 10.17
CA GLY A 195 -10.63 7.05 9.76
C GLY A 195 -9.09 7.07 9.74
N HIS A 196 -8.46 6.16 10.50
CA HIS A 196 -7.00 6.04 10.57
C HIS A 196 -6.36 5.26 9.41
N PHE A 197 -7.17 4.65 8.53
CA PHE A 197 -6.66 4.06 7.29
C PHE A 197 -6.56 5.10 6.19
N LEU A 198 -5.45 5.07 5.47
CA LEU A 198 -5.22 5.81 4.24
C LEU A 198 -5.01 4.80 3.11
N LEU A 199 -5.44 5.14 1.89
CA LEU A 199 -5.10 4.38 0.71
C LEU A 199 -3.68 4.77 0.27
N ALA A 200 -2.82 3.78 0.09
CA ALA A 200 -1.41 4.03 -0.17
C ALA A 200 -1.18 4.70 -1.53
N GLY A 201 -0.37 5.76 -1.53
CA GLY A 201 -0.01 6.51 -2.72
C GLY A 201 1.46 6.35 -3.05
N GLY A 202 2.10 7.41 -3.51
CA GLY A 202 3.48 7.36 -3.99
C GLY A 202 4.52 7.33 -2.87
N TYR A 203 4.43 8.25 -1.90
CA TYR A 203 5.49 8.45 -0.92
C TYR A 203 5.60 7.29 0.07
N ASP A 204 4.48 6.92 0.68
CA ASP A 204 4.36 5.81 1.62
C ASP A 204 4.72 4.47 0.98
N THR A 205 4.23 4.20 -0.24
CA THR A 205 4.61 2.99 -0.97
C THR A 205 6.11 2.99 -1.27
N ALA A 206 6.67 4.08 -1.81
CA ALA A 206 8.10 4.13 -2.09
C ALA A 206 8.95 3.97 -0.82
N ALA A 207 8.58 4.61 0.28
CA ALA A 207 9.26 4.46 1.57
C ALA A 207 9.18 3.03 2.12
N ALA A 208 8.04 2.35 1.96
CA ALA A 208 7.89 0.94 2.31
C ALA A 208 8.84 0.04 1.51
N PHE A 209 9.00 0.28 0.21
CA PHE A 209 9.95 -0.45 -0.64
C PHE A 209 11.41 -0.09 -0.36
N ILE A 210 11.72 1.16 0.00
CA ILE A 210 13.06 1.54 0.48
C ILE A 210 13.39 0.80 1.79
N GLY A 211 12.44 0.76 2.73
CA GLY A 211 12.61 0.03 3.99
C GLY A 211 12.76 -1.48 3.79
N SER A 212 11.96 -2.04 2.89
CA SER A 212 11.84 -3.47 2.61
C SER A 212 11.96 -3.75 1.10
N PRO A 213 13.17 -3.70 0.53
CA PRO A 213 13.39 -3.83 -0.92
C PRO A 213 12.97 -5.20 -1.47
N ASP A 214 12.93 -6.23 -0.63
CA ASP A 214 12.51 -7.58 -0.96
C ASP A 214 10.99 -7.81 -0.85
N LEU A 215 10.17 -6.77 -0.64
CA LEU A 215 8.71 -6.89 -0.46
C LEU A 215 7.99 -7.66 -1.58
N LEU A 216 8.40 -7.45 -2.83
CA LEU A 216 7.88 -8.19 -3.99
C LEU A 216 8.83 -9.30 -4.48
N LEU A 217 9.94 -9.55 -3.78
CA LEU A 217 10.83 -10.65 -4.16
C LEU A 217 10.20 -11.99 -3.76
N ARG A 218 9.80 -12.78 -4.75
CA ARG A 218 9.20 -14.11 -4.55
C ARG A 218 9.97 -15.13 -5.36
N LYS A 219 10.78 -15.96 -4.68
CA LYS A 219 11.45 -17.12 -5.29
C LYS A 219 10.51 -18.33 -5.44
N ASP A 220 9.45 -18.37 -4.64
CA ASP A 220 8.37 -19.34 -4.72
C ASP A 220 7.04 -18.61 -4.96
N GLY A 221 6.32 -18.96 -6.03
CA GLY A 221 5.06 -18.30 -6.41
C GLY A 221 5.26 -16.91 -7.03
N TYR A 222 4.20 -16.10 -7.06
CA TYR A 222 4.21 -14.81 -7.75
C TYR A 222 3.81 -13.67 -6.80
N PRO A 223 4.49 -12.51 -6.86
CA PRO A 223 4.04 -11.31 -6.16
C PRO A 223 2.92 -10.62 -6.95
N PRO A 224 2.07 -9.82 -6.30
CA PRO A 224 1.18 -8.93 -7.02
C PRO A 224 1.92 -7.71 -7.59
N LEU A 225 1.28 -7.04 -8.54
CA LEU A 225 1.50 -5.64 -8.87
C LEU A 225 0.85 -4.78 -7.78
N MET A 226 1.58 -3.75 -7.33
CA MET A 226 1.13 -2.80 -6.31
C MET A 226 0.81 -1.45 -6.94
N TRP A 227 -0.47 -1.12 -7.04
CA TRP A 227 -0.95 0.18 -7.50
C TRP A 227 -0.69 1.28 -6.47
N LEU A 228 -0.40 2.49 -6.96
CA LEU A 228 -0.39 3.71 -6.16
C LEU A 228 -1.81 4.29 -6.04
N SER A 229 -2.78 3.48 -5.58
CA SER A 229 -4.22 3.79 -5.67
C SER A 229 -4.66 5.01 -4.85
N GLY A 230 -3.83 5.50 -3.93
CA GLY A 230 -4.06 6.76 -3.23
C GLY A 230 -3.88 8.02 -4.09
N LEU A 231 -3.47 7.85 -5.35
CA LEU A 231 -3.23 8.92 -6.31
C LEU A 231 -4.10 8.75 -7.56
N ASP A 232 -4.61 9.87 -8.06
CA ASP A 232 -5.12 9.99 -9.42
C ASP A 232 -3.96 10.31 -10.37
N SER A 233 -4.05 9.74 -11.58
CA SER A 233 -3.09 10.00 -12.66
C SER A 233 -3.57 11.09 -13.60
N GLU A 234 -2.77 11.40 -14.63
CA GLU A 234 -3.07 12.41 -15.63
C GLU A 234 -4.28 12.07 -16.51
N LYS A 235 -4.73 10.81 -16.49
CA LYS A 235 -5.84 10.34 -17.31
C LYS A 235 -6.65 9.26 -16.61
N GLU A 236 -7.97 9.40 -16.67
CA GLU A 236 -8.89 8.38 -16.20
C GLU A 236 -8.59 6.99 -16.81
N GLY A 237 -8.67 5.96 -15.98
CA GLY A 237 -8.41 4.59 -16.39
C GLY A 237 -6.93 4.25 -16.54
N VAL A 238 -6.03 5.10 -16.05
CA VAL A 238 -4.59 4.87 -15.98
C VAL A 238 -4.11 4.98 -14.54
N GLY A 239 -3.16 4.12 -14.16
CA GLY A 239 -2.50 4.17 -12.86
C GLY A 239 -1.01 3.87 -12.97
N TYR A 240 -0.29 4.24 -11.91
CA TYR A 240 1.12 3.93 -11.70
C TYR A 240 1.27 2.83 -10.66
N HIS A 241 2.31 2.01 -10.81
CA HIS A 241 2.51 0.85 -9.95
C HIS A 241 3.96 0.44 -9.85
N PHE A 242 4.23 -0.35 -8.82
CA PHE A 242 5.39 -1.22 -8.75
C PHE A 242 4.99 -2.65 -9.11
N GLU A 243 5.78 -3.33 -9.94
CA GLU A 243 5.60 -4.76 -10.21
C GLU A 243 6.97 -5.45 -10.29
N ALA A 244 7.02 -6.72 -9.85
CA ALA A 244 8.19 -7.54 -10.11
C ALA A 244 8.13 -8.07 -11.55
N TYR A 245 9.25 -7.98 -12.27
CA TYR A 245 9.44 -8.62 -13.56
C TYR A 245 10.54 -9.67 -13.42
N GLY A 246 10.12 -10.93 -13.18
CA GLY A 246 11.04 -11.93 -12.65
C GLY A 246 11.43 -11.57 -11.21
N TYR A 247 12.72 -11.36 -10.97
CA TYR A 247 13.24 -10.88 -9.68
C TYR A 247 13.69 -9.42 -9.72
N ASP A 248 13.53 -8.75 -10.86
CA ASP A 248 13.74 -7.31 -10.96
C ASP A 248 12.50 -6.57 -10.46
N LEU A 249 12.69 -5.38 -9.93
CA LEU A 249 11.60 -4.50 -9.54
C LEU A 249 11.42 -3.41 -10.60
N THR A 250 10.18 -3.12 -10.96
CA THR A 250 9.90 -2.11 -11.96
C THR A 250 8.90 -1.09 -11.44
N PHE A 251 9.06 0.14 -11.88
CA PHE A 251 8.05 1.19 -11.76
C PHE A 251 7.49 1.48 -13.16
N ASN A 252 6.18 1.44 -13.30
CA ASN A 252 5.55 1.61 -14.60
C ASN A 252 4.14 2.21 -14.50
N ARG A 253 3.59 2.53 -15.67
CA ARG A 253 2.26 3.07 -15.90
C ARG A 253 1.46 2.09 -16.74
N ARG A 254 0.19 1.86 -16.40
CA ARG A 254 -0.68 0.95 -17.15
C ARG A 254 -2.12 1.45 -17.21
N VAL A 255 -2.76 1.20 -18.34
CA VAL A 255 -4.21 1.35 -18.54
C VAL A 255 -4.92 0.21 -17.81
N HIS A 256 -5.78 0.54 -16.85
CA HIS A 256 -6.56 -0.43 -16.06
C HIS A 256 -8.06 -0.45 -16.41
N GLN A 257 -8.60 0.59 -17.05
CA GLN A 257 -10.01 0.69 -17.50
C GLN A 257 -11.06 0.39 -16.40
N GLY A 258 -10.73 0.69 -15.13
CA GLY A 258 -11.60 0.35 -13.99
C GLY A 258 -11.78 -1.15 -13.73
N MET A 259 -10.99 -2.01 -14.37
CA MET A 259 -11.07 -3.45 -14.21
C MET A 259 -10.26 -3.93 -12.99
N ALA A 260 -10.53 -5.16 -12.55
CA ALA A 260 -9.70 -5.89 -11.60
C ALA A 260 -8.98 -7.03 -12.31
N ALA A 261 -7.81 -7.40 -11.81
CA ALA A 261 -7.09 -8.60 -12.22
C ALA A 261 -6.54 -9.33 -10.99
N GLU A 262 -6.28 -10.63 -11.13
CA GLU A 262 -5.87 -11.47 -9.99
C GLU A 262 -4.52 -11.10 -9.38
N TYR A 263 -3.65 -10.51 -10.18
CA TYR A 263 -2.32 -10.08 -9.74
C TYR A 263 -2.29 -8.60 -9.36
N TRP A 264 -3.42 -7.90 -9.38
CA TRP A 264 -3.48 -6.49 -8.99
C TRP A 264 -3.81 -6.35 -7.52
N ALA A 265 -3.05 -5.53 -6.82
CA ALA A 265 -3.28 -5.20 -5.42
C ALA A 265 -3.06 -3.72 -5.17
N SER A 266 -3.67 -3.22 -4.08
CA SER A 266 -3.39 -1.90 -3.52
C SER A 266 -2.99 -2.02 -2.06
N GLY A 267 -2.29 -1.00 -1.55
CA GLY A 267 -1.87 -0.93 -0.16
C GLY A 267 -2.82 -0.07 0.69
N LEU A 268 -2.99 -0.43 1.95
CA LEU A 268 -3.47 0.49 2.99
C LEU A 268 -2.30 0.93 3.87
N VAL A 269 -2.43 2.10 4.48
CA VAL A 269 -1.46 2.67 5.41
C VAL A 269 -2.15 3.08 6.69
N VAL A 270 -1.50 2.84 7.83
CA VAL A 270 -1.89 3.39 9.14
C VAL A 270 -0.70 4.16 9.70
N LEU A 271 -0.94 5.41 10.08
CA LEU A 271 0.08 6.30 10.64
C LEU A 271 0.11 6.18 12.16
N ALA A 272 1.29 6.31 12.75
CA ALA A 272 1.45 6.44 14.18
C ALA A 272 0.84 7.78 14.66
N GLN A 273 0.27 7.76 15.86
CA GLN A 273 -0.25 8.94 16.55
C GLN A 273 0.83 9.58 17.42
#